data_AF-A0A7S3CMQ1-F1
#
_entry.id   AF-A0A7S3CMQ1-F1
#
_cell.length_a   1.000
_cell.length_b   1.000
_cell.length_c   1.000
_cell.angle_alpha   90.00
_cell.angle_beta   90.00
_cell.angle_gamma   90.00
#
_symmetry.space_group_name_H-M   'P 1'
#
loop_
_entity.id
_entity.type
_entity.pdbx_description
1 polymer ?
#
loop_
_entity_poly.entity_id
_entity_poly.type
_entity_poly.pdbx_seq_one_letter_code
_entity_poly.pdbx_strand_id
1 'polypeptide(L)'
;EDLHRFMCVEHTVPIPLNEATMYRIILVPNYSRNESAMIVKLNHTQGDGVAFSSFFLAMGDQYSADSLPGLKKLPLHIIIILDILSPILVLSYAFYFIFVLFTDRNAIANGRPLTGKKVAHSIDLDTNQLKRLAKRNGSSVNTVSMALLSQTLHDYFEFVQSQ
;
A
#
# COMPACT_ATOMS: atom_id res chain seq x y z
N GLU A 1 -9.68 -27.87 2.11
CA GLU A 1 -8.73 -27.21 3.04
C GLU A 1 -9.25 -25.84 3.40
N ASP A 2 -8.98 -25.34 4.61
CA ASP A 2 -9.32 -23.96 4.98
C ASP A 2 -8.59 -22.99 4.05
N LEU A 3 -9.34 -22.32 3.17
CA LEU A 3 -8.83 -21.26 2.28
C LEU A 3 -8.00 -20.25 3.07
N HIS A 4 -8.45 -19.92 4.29
CA HIS A 4 -7.72 -19.06 5.22
C HIS A 4 -6.29 -19.56 5.50
N ARG A 5 -6.12 -20.84 5.84
CA ARG A 5 -4.80 -21.42 6.12
C ARG A 5 -3.92 -21.42 4.87
N PHE A 6 -4.50 -21.76 3.72
CA PHE A 6 -3.81 -21.69 2.44
C PHE A 6 -3.33 -20.26 2.15
N MET A 7 -4.21 -19.25 2.31
CA MET A 7 -3.86 -17.85 2.13
C MET A 7 -2.75 -17.40 3.09
N CYS A 8 -2.78 -17.83 4.36
CA CYS A 8 -1.73 -17.50 5.31
C CYS A 8 -0.37 -18.05 4.86
N VAL A 9 -0.31 -19.29 4.39
CA VAL A 9 0.93 -19.90 3.88
C VAL A 9 1.37 -19.20 2.60
N GLU A 10 0.47 -19.06 1.63
CA GLU A 10 0.82 -18.49 0.33
C GLU A 10 1.28 -17.03 0.45
N HIS A 11 0.70 -16.20 1.33
CA HIS A 11 1.16 -14.83 1.55
C HIS A 11 2.56 -14.72 2.16
N THR A 12 3.07 -15.79 2.78
CA THR A 12 4.44 -15.80 3.33
C THR A 12 5.50 -16.14 2.30
N VAL A 13 5.12 -16.77 1.18
CA VAL A 13 6.06 -17.09 0.09
C VAL A 13 6.36 -15.79 -0.67
N PRO A 14 7.62 -15.32 -0.74
CA PRO A 14 7.92 -14.11 -1.50
C PRO A 14 7.78 -14.35 -3.02
N ILE A 15 7.38 -13.31 -3.78
CA ILE A 15 7.49 -13.30 -5.25
C ILE A 15 8.87 -12.74 -5.60
N PRO A 16 9.76 -13.51 -6.26
CA PRO A 16 11.09 -13.04 -6.62
C PRO A 16 11.05 -11.85 -7.57
N LEU A 17 11.98 -10.90 -7.39
CA LEU A 17 12.06 -9.69 -8.24
C LEU A 17 12.69 -9.95 -9.61
N ASN A 18 13.37 -11.09 -9.77
CA ASN A 18 14.05 -11.48 -11.00
C ASN A 18 13.19 -12.33 -11.94
N GLU A 19 11.93 -12.60 -11.59
CA GLU A 19 10.99 -13.29 -12.47
C GLU A 19 10.33 -12.32 -13.45
N ALA A 20 10.13 -12.77 -14.69
CA ALA A 20 9.44 -11.98 -15.71
C ALA A 20 7.99 -11.65 -15.33
N THR A 21 7.36 -12.51 -14.52
CA THR A 21 6.00 -12.33 -14.00
C THR A 21 6.07 -12.10 -12.50
N MET A 22 5.88 -10.86 -12.05
CA MET A 22 5.84 -10.55 -10.61
C MET A 22 4.41 -10.64 -10.02
N TYR A 23 3.58 -11.51 -10.58
CA TYR A 23 2.23 -11.79 -10.09
C TYR A 23 1.91 -13.28 -10.17
N ARG A 24 0.96 -13.72 -9.35
CA ARG A 24 0.43 -15.07 -9.31
C ARG A 24 -1.08 -15.03 -9.10
N ILE A 25 -1.82 -15.77 -9.92
CA ILE A 25 -3.26 -15.96 -9.80
C ILE A 25 -3.49 -17.43 -9.44
N ILE A 26 -4.21 -17.66 -8.34
CA ILE A 26 -4.54 -18.99 -7.86
C ILE A 26 -6.05 -19.11 -7.86
N LEU A 27 -6.56 -20.06 -8.64
CA LEU A 27 -7.98 -20.36 -8.72
C LEU A 27 -8.28 -21.54 -7.78
N VAL A 28 -9.21 -21.32 -6.87
CA VAL A 28 -9.71 -22.34 -5.94
C VAL A 28 -11.15 -22.65 -6.37
N PRO A 29 -11.34 -23.63 -7.28
CA PRO A 29 -12.68 -24.05 -7.67
C PRO A 29 -13.38 -24.70 -6.48
N ASN A 30 -14.70 -24.54 -6.40
CA ASN A 30 -15.53 -25.15 -5.34
C ASN A 30 -15.10 -24.74 -3.91
N TYR A 31 -14.75 -23.47 -3.72
CA TYR A 31 -14.51 -22.91 -2.38
C TYR A 31 -15.74 -23.11 -1.47
N SER A 32 -16.94 -22.91 -2.04
CA SER A 32 -18.22 -23.28 -1.46
C SER A 32 -19.02 -24.11 -2.49
N ARG A 33 -20.22 -24.59 -2.12
CA ARG A 33 -21.07 -25.41 -3.02
C ARG A 33 -21.33 -24.74 -4.36
N ASN A 34 -21.44 -23.41 -4.38
CA ASN A 34 -21.76 -22.61 -5.57
C ASN A 34 -20.76 -21.48 -5.83
N GLU A 35 -19.62 -21.48 -5.14
CA GLU A 35 -18.68 -20.35 -5.20
C GLU A 35 -17.28 -20.85 -5.46
N SER A 36 -16.52 -20.06 -6.22
CA SER A 36 -15.09 -20.24 -6.42
C SER A 36 -14.36 -19.05 -5.84
N ALA A 37 -13.12 -19.25 -5.38
CA ALA A 37 -12.27 -18.17 -4.91
C ALA A 37 -11.12 -17.94 -5.90
N MET A 38 -10.76 -16.68 -6.09
CA MET A 38 -9.57 -16.27 -6.82
C MET A 38 -8.66 -15.52 -5.85
N ILE A 39 -7.43 -16.01 -5.69
CA ILE A 39 -6.39 -15.33 -4.92
C ILE A 39 -5.44 -14.68 -5.91
N VAL A 40 -5.29 -13.37 -5.81
CA VAL A 40 -4.35 -12.59 -6.62
C VAL A 40 -3.25 -12.09 -5.72
N LYS A 41 -2.01 -12.43 -6.10
CA LYS A 41 -0.81 -12.02 -5.39
C LYS A 41 0.08 -11.26 -6.36
N LEU A 42 0.46 -10.05 -6.00
CA LEU A 42 1.20 -9.14 -6.85
C LEU A 42 2.41 -8.62 -6.06
N ASN A 43 3.56 -8.50 -6.72
CA ASN A 43 4.68 -7.78 -6.15
C ASN A 43 4.34 -6.28 -6.11
N HIS A 44 4.61 -5.62 -4.99
CA HIS A 44 4.27 -4.21 -4.80
C HIS A 44 4.97 -3.27 -5.81
N THR A 45 6.05 -3.72 -6.48
CA THR A 45 6.67 -2.99 -7.59
C THR A 45 5.80 -2.93 -8.84
N GLN A 46 4.88 -3.88 -9.03
CA GLN A 46 3.97 -3.93 -10.18
C GLN A 46 2.63 -3.25 -9.93
N GLY A 47 2.22 -3.09 -8.68
CA GLY A 47 0.95 -2.42 -8.39
C GLY A 47 0.74 -2.11 -6.93
N ASP A 48 0.00 -1.03 -6.71
CA ASP A 48 -0.49 -0.57 -5.42
C ASP A 48 -2.00 -0.83 -5.28
N GLY A 49 -2.64 -0.24 -4.27
CA GLY A 49 -4.09 -0.37 -4.08
C GLY A 49 -4.92 0.14 -5.26
N VAL A 50 -4.42 1.11 -6.03
CA VAL A 50 -5.11 1.63 -7.22
C VAL A 50 -5.01 0.62 -8.36
N ALA A 51 -3.85 0.02 -8.57
CA ALA A 51 -3.68 -1.06 -9.55
C ALA A 51 -4.60 -2.25 -9.25
N PHE A 52 -4.73 -2.65 -7.98
CA PHE A 52 -5.66 -3.69 -7.57
C PHE A 52 -7.13 -3.31 -7.82
N SER A 53 -7.51 -2.08 -7.47
CA SER A 53 -8.88 -1.60 -7.74
C SER A 53 -9.20 -1.62 -9.25
N SER A 54 -8.23 -1.20 -10.07
CA SER A 54 -8.34 -1.23 -11.53
C SER A 54 -8.48 -2.66 -12.06
N PHE A 55 -7.68 -3.58 -11.52
CA PHE A 55 -7.75 -5.00 -11.86
C PHE A 55 -9.14 -5.58 -11.57
N PHE A 56 -9.72 -5.31 -10.40
CA PHE A 56 -11.06 -5.81 -10.07
C PHE A 56 -12.17 -5.18 -10.91
N LEU A 57 -12.06 -3.89 -11.24
CA LEU A 57 -12.98 -3.24 -12.18
C LEU A 57 -12.90 -3.86 -13.58
N ALA A 58 -11.69 -4.20 -14.03
CA ALA A 58 -11.48 -4.86 -15.33
C ALA A 58 -12.03 -6.29 -15.36
N MET A 59 -12.09 -6.98 -14.21
CA MET A 59 -12.60 -8.34 -14.05
C MET A 59 -14.11 -8.42 -13.81
N GLY A 60 -14.82 -7.29 -13.74
CA GLY A 60 -16.28 -7.29 -13.57
C GLY A 60 -17.01 -7.86 -14.79
N ASP A 61 -18.23 -8.36 -14.58
CA ASP A 61 -19.05 -8.99 -15.63
C ASP A 61 -19.29 -8.06 -16.85
N GLN A 62 -19.40 -6.75 -16.59
CA GLN A 62 -19.52 -5.73 -17.61
C GLN A 62 -18.27 -4.86 -17.59
N TYR A 63 -17.28 -5.24 -18.41
CA TYR A 63 -16.12 -4.40 -18.63
C TYR A 63 -16.55 -3.04 -19.19
N SER A 64 -16.21 -1.97 -18.47
CA SER A 64 -16.39 -0.59 -18.93
C SER A 64 -15.07 0.15 -18.84
N ALA A 65 -14.51 0.54 -19.99
CA ALA A 65 -13.29 1.34 -20.05
C ALA A 65 -13.44 2.68 -19.31
N ASP A 66 -14.65 3.24 -19.28
CA ASP A 66 -14.97 4.50 -18.59
C ASP A 66 -14.98 4.36 -17.06
N SER A 67 -15.09 3.13 -16.55
CA SER A 67 -15.06 2.85 -15.12
C SER A 67 -13.64 2.70 -14.56
N LEU A 68 -12.65 2.46 -15.44
CA LEU A 68 -11.26 2.36 -15.02
C LEU A 68 -10.74 3.73 -14.58
N PRO A 69 -9.87 3.80 -13.56
CA PRO A 69 -9.24 5.06 -13.21
C PRO A 69 -8.49 5.58 -14.45
N GLY A 70 -8.92 6.73 -14.94
CA GLY A 70 -8.39 7.30 -16.16
C GLY A 70 -6.89 7.53 -16.03
N LEU A 71 -6.11 6.79 -16.81
CA LEU A 71 -4.71 7.13 -17.04
C LEU A 71 -4.69 8.44 -17.80
N LYS A 72 -4.54 9.55 -17.07
CA LYS A 72 -4.35 10.87 -17.68
C LYS A 72 -3.11 10.78 -18.55
N LYS A 73 -3.31 10.76 -19.88
CA LYS A 73 -2.19 10.88 -20.82
C LYS A 73 -1.47 12.18 -20.47
N LEU A 74 -0.21 12.04 -20.05
CA LEU A 74 0.60 13.22 -19.80
C LEU A 74 0.80 13.91 -21.16
N PRO A 75 0.49 15.20 -21.28
CA PRO A 75 0.75 15.92 -22.51
C PRO A 75 2.26 15.95 -22.76
N LEU A 76 2.66 15.97 -24.03
CA LEU A 76 4.06 15.83 -24.46
C LEU A 76 5.01 16.80 -23.74
N HIS A 77 4.57 18.04 -23.51
CA HIS A 77 5.38 19.04 -22.81
C HIS A 77 5.65 18.67 -21.35
N ILE A 78 4.70 18.03 -20.65
CA ILE A 78 4.94 17.53 -19.28
C ILE A 78 5.93 16.37 -19.30
N ILE A 79 5.84 15.47 -20.29
CA ILE A 79 6.80 14.38 -20.44
C ILE A 79 8.22 14.95 -20.64
N ILE A 80 8.38 15.91 -21.55
CA ILE A 80 9.68 16.57 -21.79
C ILE A 80 10.20 17.26 -20.52
N ILE A 81 9.33 17.97 -19.79
CA ILE A 81 9.70 18.61 -18.52
C ILE A 81 10.13 17.56 -17.49
N LEU A 82 9.40 16.45 -17.36
CA LEU A 82 9.76 15.36 -16.46
C LEU A 82 11.07 14.72 -16.85
N ASP A 83 11.33 14.49 -18.14
CA ASP A 83 12.57 13.88 -18.62
C ASP A 83 13.79 14.80 -18.34
N ILE A 84 13.62 16.12 -18.40
CA ILE A 84 14.67 17.09 -18.08
C ILE A 84 14.84 17.27 -16.57
N LEU A 85 13.74 17.38 -15.82
CA LEU A 85 13.77 17.63 -14.37
C LEU A 85 14.08 16.38 -13.56
N SER A 86 13.67 15.20 -14.01
CA SER A 86 13.91 13.92 -13.34
C SER A 86 15.37 13.71 -12.96
N PRO A 87 16.36 13.82 -13.87
CA PRO A 87 17.77 13.66 -13.50
C PRO A 87 18.24 14.71 -12.50
N ILE A 88 17.74 15.95 -12.57
CA ILE A 88 18.08 17.02 -11.61
C ILE A 88 17.52 16.69 -10.23
N LEU A 89 16.25 16.26 -10.16
CA LEU A 89 15.58 15.85 -8.93
C LEU A 89 16.27 14.64 -8.32
N VAL A 90 16.53 13.60 -9.12
CA VAL A 90 17.26 12.40 -8.68
C VAL A 90 18.64 12.77 -8.15
N LEU A 91 19.36 13.65 -8.84
CA LEU A 91 20.68 14.10 -8.39
C LEU A 91 20.58 14.92 -7.09
N SER A 92 19.60 15.81 -6.96
CA SER A 92 19.38 16.59 -5.73
C SER A 92 19.04 15.71 -4.52
N TYR A 93 18.20 14.70 -4.73
CA TYR A 93 17.86 13.70 -3.71
C TYR A 93 19.04 12.80 -3.40
N ALA A 94 19.83 12.39 -4.40
CA ALA A 94 21.05 11.60 -4.19
C ALA A 94 22.06 12.39 -3.34
N PHE A 95 22.27 13.68 -3.63
CA PHE A 95 23.11 14.53 -2.80
C PHE A 95 22.55 14.67 -1.38
N TYR A 96 21.26 14.97 -1.22
CA TYR A 96 20.61 15.02 0.09
C TYR A 96 20.81 13.69 0.85
N PHE A 97 20.61 12.55 0.20
CA PHE A 97 20.78 11.23 0.79
C PHE A 97 22.24 10.97 1.19
N ILE A 98 23.21 11.31 0.34
CA ILE A 98 24.64 11.16 0.66
C ILE A 98 25.03 12.04 1.85
N PHE A 99 24.52 13.26 1.96
CA PHE A 99 24.93 14.20 3.01
C PHE A 99 24.13 14.10 4.31
N VAL A 100 22.88 13.64 4.27
CA VAL A 100 21.97 13.60 5.43
C VAL A 100 21.77 12.19 5.96
N LEU A 101 21.69 11.17 5.08
CA LEU A 101 21.43 9.79 5.51
C LEU A 101 22.70 9.02 5.91
N PHE A 102 23.90 9.50 5.55
CA PHE A 102 25.13 9.01 6.20
C PHE A 102 25.28 9.50 7.65
N THR A 103 24.50 10.50 8.05
CA THR A 103 24.49 11.08 9.40
C THR A 103 23.34 10.54 10.25
N ASP A 104 22.36 9.84 9.66
CA ASP A 104 21.18 9.38 10.36
C ASP A 104 21.21 7.88 10.72
N ARG A 105 20.95 7.62 12.00
CA ARG A 105 20.88 6.29 12.61
C ARG A 105 19.61 5.61 12.11
N ASN A 106 19.67 5.01 10.94
CA ASN A 106 18.58 4.17 10.46
C ASN A 106 18.36 3.04 11.47
N ALA A 107 17.34 3.17 12.33
CA ALA A 107 17.04 2.19 13.38
C ALA A 107 16.70 0.81 12.77
N ILE A 108 16.38 0.77 11.48
CA ILE A 108 16.16 -0.46 10.71
C ILE A 108 17.49 -1.08 10.27
N ALA A 109 18.50 -0.28 9.91
CA ALA A 109 19.82 -0.79 9.49
C ALA A 109 20.73 -1.15 10.68
N ASN A 110 20.54 -0.48 11.84
CA ASN A 110 21.29 -0.74 13.07
C ASN A 110 20.47 -1.49 14.14
N GLY A 111 19.25 -1.93 13.80
CA GLY A 111 18.33 -2.60 14.71
C GLY A 111 18.29 -4.12 14.53
N ARG A 112 17.78 -4.81 15.55
CA ARG A 112 17.40 -6.24 15.47
C ARG A 112 16.47 -6.47 14.27
N PRO A 113 16.48 -7.65 13.64
CA PRO A 113 15.57 -7.96 12.55
C PRO A 113 14.14 -7.56 12.92
N LEU A 114 13.47 -6.83 12.02
CA LEU A 114 12.10 -6.39 12.21
C LEU A 114 11.22 -7.63 12.37
N THR A 115 10.89 -7.94 13.63
CA THR A 115 9.94 -9.00 13.98
C THR A 115 8.60 -8.32 14.21
N GLY A 116 7.73 -8.40 13.22
CA GLY A 116 6.36 -7.90 13.32
C GLY A 116 5.39 -9.07 13.33
N LYS A 117 4.58 -9.20 14.37
CA LYS A 117 3.34 -9.97 14.26
C LYS A 117 2.32 -9.06 13.60
N LYS A 118 1.80 -9.47 12.43
CA LYS A 118 0.64 -8.79 11.84
C LYS A 118 -0.53 -9.00 12.79
N VAL A 119 -0.96 -7.94 13.46
CA VAL A 119 -2.20 -7.94 14.25
C VAL A 119 -3.26 -7.34 13.36
N ALA A 120 -4.21 -8.15 12.92
CA ALA A 120 -5.41 -7.66 12.27
C ALA A 120 -6.42 -7.35 13.37
N HIS A 121 -6.77 -6.08 13.53
CA HIS A 121 -7.91 -5.68 14.36
C HIS A 121 -9.11 -5.43 13.46
N SER A 122 -10.14 -6.28 13.60
CA SER A 122 -11.43 -6.14 12.91
C SER A 122 -12.37 -5.22 13.70
N ILE A 123 -11.89 -4.05 14.10
CA ILE A 123 -12.77 -3.05 14.70
C ILE A 123 -13.39 -2.29 13.54
N ASP A 124 -14.70 -2.39 13.41
CA ASP A 124 -15.46 -1.59 12.46
C ASP A 124 -15.33 -0.11 12.87
N LEU A 125 -14.43 0.60 12.20
CA LEU A 125 -14.34 2.04 12.32
C LEU A 125 -15.55 2.64 11.60
N ASP A 126 -16.38 3.39 12.33
CA ASP A 126 -17.50 4.11 11.73
C ASP A 126 -16.96 5.21 10.80
N THR A 127 -16.89 4.89 9.51
CA THR A 127 -16.40 5.80 8.48
C THR A 127 -17.23 7.08 8.39
N ASN A 128 -18.48 7.09 8.87
CA ASN A 128 -19.30 8.29 8.88
C ASN A 128 -18.83 9.28 9.94
N GLN A 129 -18.39 8.81 11.11
CA GLN A 129 -17.83 9.68 12.14
C GLN A 129 -16.54 10.34 11.65
N LEU A 130 -15.64 9.55 11.04
CA LEU A 130 -14.41 10.05 10.41
C LEU A 130 -14.70 11.11 9.35
N LYS A 131 -15.66 10.84 8.44
CA LYS A 131 -16.09 11.80 7.40
C LYS A 131 -16.68 13.08 7.99
N ARG A 132 -17.51 12.98 9.03
CA ARG A 132 -18.09 14.15 9.72
C ARG A 132 -17.01 15.00 10.38
N LEU A 133 -16.04 14.36 11.05
CA LEU A 133 -14.92 15.04 11.70
C LEU A 133 -14.02 15.73 10.67
N ALA A 134 -13.67 15.04 9.59
CA ALA A 134 -12.92 15.62 8.47
C ALA A 134 -13.62 16.84 7.88
N LYS A 135 -14.93 16.73 7.60
CA LYS A 135 -15.74 17.85 7.09
C LYS A 135 -15.78 19.02 8.07
N ARG A 136 -15.96 18.76 9.38
CA ARG A 136 -15.98 19.79 10.42
C ARG A 136 -14.67 20.57 10.49
N ASN A 137 -13.54 19.89 10.28
CA ASN A 137 -12.21 20.50 10.34
C ASN A 137 -11.73 21.04 8.99
N GLY A 138 -12.55 20.99 7.93
CA GLY A 138 -12.15 21.41 6.59
C GLY A 138 -10.97 20.61 6.02
N SER A 139 -10.84 19.34 6.43
CA SER A 139 -9.70 18.48 6.06
C SER A 139 -10.15 17.17 5.42
N SER A 140 -9.20 16.38 4.92
CA SER A 140 -9.47 15.07 4.34
C SER A 140 -9.56 13.97 5.42
N VAL A 141 -10.24 12.87 5.12
CA VAL A 141 -10.27 11.69 6.01
C VAL A 141 -8.86 11.16 6.27
N ASN A 142 -7.98 11.22 5.27
CA ASN A 142 -6.58 10.82 5.42
C ASN A 142 -5.85 11.72 6.43
N THR A 143 -6.05 13.03 6.36
CA THR A 143 -5.46 14.00 7.32
C THR A 143 -5.90 13.70 8.75
N VAL A 144 -7.20 13.45 8.96
CA VAL A 144 -7.72 13.09 10.28
C VAL A 144 -7.14 11.76 10.77
N SER A 145 -7.06 10.76 9.90
CA SER A 145 -6.50 9.44 10.23
C SER A 145 -5.02 9.53 10.62
N MET A 146 -4.25 10.34 9.89
CA MET A 146 -2.84 10.61 10.21
C MET A 146 -2.69 11.33 11.55
N ALA A 147 -3.55 12.30 11.86
CA ALA A 147 -3.52 12.98 13.14
C ALA A 147 -3.80 12.02 14.31
N LEU A 148 -4.79 11.13 14.16
CA LEU A 148 -5.10 10.09 15.15
C LEU A 148 -3.95 9.11 15.34
N LEU A 149 -3.31 8.67 14.25
CA LEU A 149 -2.14 7.81 14.30
C LEU A 149 -0.97 8.49 15.03
N SER A 150 -0.69 9.74 14.70
CA SER A 150 0.37 10.52 15.36
C SER A 150 0.12 10.67 16.86
N GLN A 151 -1.12 10.96 17.27
CA GLN A 151 -1.48 11.04 18.69
C GLN A 151 -1.33 9.67 19.38
N THR A 152 -1.81 8.60 18.76
CA THR A 152 -1.71 7.25 19.31
C THR A 152 -0.26 6.82 19.51
N LEU A 153 0.61 7.15 18.55
CA LEU A 153 2.05 6.91 18.67
C LEU A 153 2.69 7.73 19.79
N HIS A 154 2.29 9.00 19.92
CA HIS A 154 2.74 9.86 21.02
C HIS A 154 2.38 9.26 22.39
N ASP A 155 1.11 8.93 22.59
CA ASP A 155 0.61 8.35 23.84
C ASP A 155 1.28 7.00 24.15
N TYR A 156 1.52 6.17 23.12
CA TYR A 156 2.24 4.90 23.27
C TYR A 156 3.67 5.12 23.76
N PHE A 157 4.42 6.06 23.16
CA PHE A 157 5.78 6.32 23.57
C PHE A 157 5.87 6.93 24.97
N GLU A 158 4.92 7.79 25.34
CA GLU A 158 4.83 8.33 26.70
C GLU A 158 4.56 7.20 27.72
N PHE A 159 3.60 6.32 27.42
CA PHE A 159 3.30 5.15 28.26
C PHE A 159 4.52 4.24 28.45
N VAL A 160 5.24 3.92 27.37
CA VAL A 160 6.44 3.07 27.43
C VAL A 160 7.56 3.73 28.25
N GLN A 161 7.70 5.06 28.21
CA GLN A 161 8.70 5.78 29.01
C GLN A 161 8.35 5.83 30.50
N SER A 162 7.06 5.71 30.84
CA SER A 162 6.59 5.73 32.22
C SER A 162 6.74 4.39 32.97
N GLN A 163 7.12 3.31 32.27
CA GLN A 163 7.40 1.98 32.83
C GLN A 163 8.90 1.74 33.04
#